data_AF-A0A526YYG4-F1
#
_entry.id   AF-A0A526YYG4-F1
#
_cell.length_a   1.000
_cell.length_b   1.000
_cell.length_c   1.000
_cell.angle_alpha   90.00
_cell.angle_beta   90.00
_cell.angle_gamma   90.00
#
_symmetry.space_group_name_H-M   'P 1'
#
loop_
_entity.id
_entity.type
_entity.pdbx_description
1 polymer ?
#
loop_
_entity_poly.entity_id
_entity_poly.type
_entity_poly.pdbx_seq_one_letter_code
_entity_poly.pdbx_strand_id
1 'polypeptide(L)'
;GDLVARMDADDIAYPWRLSRQVALFNRRPDLALCGAGVDFLLGNRIVKGLPDPALQENILGILSMFFTIFMHPTVVFNRNAINDGDLYYDESYTHAEDFDLFRRLTDRYPAAMIPENLIAYRMHGDSVTNRHKREMRRTHLKIVAETLEREGLAPNARDLRDIGDAASMDTVRRAADWMLALQERISGLPAETRPSYEAGTLNLFYFLYQLIGDEMQPLLTHEFLTRTAKWDRIRRRERYALRAGAYAPRFSLVSMSATRQVDALSRYLQSVPAAAVLPSLGLR
;
A
#
# COMPACT_ATOMS: atom_id res chain seq x y z
N GLY A 1 3.14 -26.75 13.51
CA GLY A 1 4.34 -26.50 12.70
C GLY A 1 4.91 -25.17 13.10
N ASP A 2 6.23 -25.04 13.05
CA ASP A 2 6.96 -23.87 13.56
C ASP A 2 6.81 -22.64 12.65
N LEU A 3 6.73 -22.89 11.34
CA LEU A 3 6.43 -21.87 10.34
C LEU A 3 4.98 -21.97 9.90
N VAL A 4 4.31 -20.82 9.79
CA VAL A 4 2.92 -20.70 9.34
C VAL A 4 2.88 -19.83 8.09
N ALA A 5 2.58 -20.42 6.94
CA ALA A 5 2.43 -19.71 5.68
C ALA A 5 0.97 -19.31 5.46
N ARG A 6 0.71 -18.01 5.27
CA ARG A 6 -0.60 -17.49 4.90
C ARG A 6 -0.80 -17.62 3.39
N MET A 7 -2.01 -17.92 2.93
CA MET A 7 -2.35 -17.96 1.50
C MET A 7 -3.85 -17.75 1.31
N ASP A 8 -4.21 -16.92 0.33
CA ASP A 8 -5.60 -16.75 -0.09
C ASP A 8 -6.02 -17.86 -1.06
N ALA A 9 -7.29 -18.24 -1.00
CA ALA A 9 -7.78 -19.44 -1.69
C ALA A 9 -7.85 -19.30 -3.22
N ASP A 10 -7.86 -18.06 -3.71
CA ASP A 10 -7.97 -17.68 -5.11
C ASP A 10 -6.62 -17.36 -5.77
N ASP A 11 -5.56 -17.20 -4.98
CA ASP A 11 -4.20 -16.96 -5.44
C ASP A 11 -3.46 -18.23 -5.87
N ILE A 12 -2.38 -18.05 -6.64
CA ILE A 12 -1.54 -19.17 -7.08
C ILE A 12 -0.12 -18.96 -6.56
N ALA A 13 0.33 -19.83 -5.66
CA ALA A 13 1.72 -19.86 -5.22
C ALA A 13 2.61 -20.47 -6.31
N TYR A 14 3.77 -19.86 -6.57
CA TYR A 14 4.76 -20.48 -7.43
C TYR A 14 5.38 -21.71 -6.75
N PRO A 15 5.79 -22.75 -7.51
CA PRO A 15 6.32 -24.00 -6.94
C PRO A 15 7.52 -23.80 -5.98
N TRP A 16 8.30 -22.73 -6.18
CA TRP A 16 9.46 -22.40 -5.35
C TRP A 16 9.15 -21.50 -4.15
N ARG A 17 7.89 -21.09 -3.92
CA ARG A 17 7.53 -20.16 -2.84
C ARG A 17 8.04 -20.63 -1.49
N LEU A 18 7.58 -21.80 -1.03
CA LEU A 18 7.86 -22.26 0.33
C LEU A 18 9.34 -22.59 0.51
N SER A 19 10.00 -23.16 -0.50
CA SER A 19 11.44 -23.47 -0.41
C SER A 19 12.30 -22.20 -0.27
N ARG A 20 11.95 -21.10 -0.97
CA ARG A 20 12.62 -19.80 -0.81
C ARG A 20 12.41 -19.22 0.58
N GLN A 21 11.18 -19.21 1.07
CA GLN A 21 10.83 -18.65 2.38
C GLN A 21 11.45 -19.45 3.53
N VAL A 22 11.40 -20.79 3.48
CA VAL A 22 12.04 -21.66 4.47
C VAL A 22 13.56 -21.49 4.45
N ALA A 23 14.19 -21.37 3.28
CA ALA A 23 15.63 -21.13 3.20
C ALA A 23 16.05 -19.82 3.88
N LEU A 24 15.19 -18.79 3.87
CA LEU A 24 15.44 -17.55 4.59
C LEU A 24 15.40 -17.77 6.12
N PHE A 25 14.35 -18.42 6.65
CA PHE A 25 14.25 -18.70 8.09
C PHE A 25 15.37 -19.63 8.59
N ASN A 26 15.82 -20.59 7.78
CA ASN A 26 16.96 -21.44 8.13
C ASN A 26 18.27 -20.63 8.28
N ARG A 27 18.44 -19.56 7.50
CA ARG A 27 19.61 -18.67 7.58
C ARG A 27 19.46 -17.62 8.68
N ARG A 28 18.23 -17.26 9.04
CA ARG A 28 17.88 -16.24 10.03
C ARG A 28 16.81 -16.79 11.01
N PRO A 29 17.20 -17.67 11.96
CA PRO A 29 16.26 -18.24 12.91
C PRO A 29 15.60 -17.21 13.84
N ASP A 30 16.22 -16.03 13.97
CA ASP A 30 15.72 -14.86 14.70
C ASP A 30 14.58 -14.12 13.98
N LEU A 31 14.39 -14.37 12.68
CA LEU A 31 13.39 -13.70 11.88
C LEU A 31 11.98 -14.12 12.32
N ALA A 32 11.11 -13.14 12.58
CA ALA A 32 9.74 -13.38 12.99
C ALA A 32 8.79 -13.54 11.81
N LEU A 33 8.95 -12.74 10.77
CA LEU A 33 8.10 -12.82 9.58
C LEU A 33 8.85 -12.44 8.31
N CYS A 34 8.42 -13.02 7.19
CA CYS A 34 8.82 -12.56 5.87
C CYS A 34 7.64 -12.45 4.92
N GLY A 35 7.75 -11.54 3.96
CA GLY A 35 6.87 -11.46 2.79
C GLY A 35 7.67 -11.58 1.50
N ALA A 36 6.98 -11.44 0.38
CA ALA A 36 7.58 -11.49 -0.94
C ALA A 36 6.82 -10.60 -1.93
N GLY A 37 7.40 -10.40 -3.11
CA GLY A 37 6.70 -9.78 -4.22
C GLY A 37 5.59 -10.67 -4.79
N VAL A 38 4.73 -10.06 -5.59
CA VAL A 38 3.64 -10.75 -6.31
C VAL A 38 3.64 -10.35 -7.77
N ASP A 39 3.23 -11.27 -8.64
CA ASP A 39 2.74 -10.92 -9.97
C ASP A 39 1.22 -10.77 -9.91
N PHE A 40 0.63 -9.96 -10.79
CA PHE A 40 -0.81 -9.72 -10.81
C PHE A 40 -1.47 -10.58 -11.89
N LEU A 41 -2.41 -11.44 -11.49
CA LEU A 41 -3.23 -12.27 -12.37
C LEU A 41 -4.55 -11.55 -12.68
N LEU A 42 -4.68 -11.05 -13.91
CA LEU A 42 -5.88 -10.40 -14.44
C LEU A 42 -6.55 -11.32 -15.47
N GLY A 43 -7.60 -12.02 -15.04
CA GLY A 43 -8.25 -13.03 -15.87
C GLY A 43 -7.27 -14.15 -16.24
N ASN A 44 -6.94 -14.29 -17.51
CA ASN A 44 -5.99 -15.27 -18.04
C ASN A 44 -4.61 -14.68 -18.39
N ARG A 45 -4.29 -13.49 -17.86
CA ARG A 45 -3.02 -12.79 -18.13
C ARG A 45 -2.30 -12.42 -16.86
N ILE A 46 -0.97 -12.39 -16.91
CA ILE A 46 -0.10 -12.01 -15.82
C ILE A 46 0.63 -10.72 -16.16
N VAL A 47 0.56 -9.74 -15.27
CA VAL A 47 1.42 -8.56 -15.25
C VAL A 47 2.49 -8.78 -14.20
N LYS A 48 3.76 -8.68 -14.58
CA LYS A 48 4.84 -8.82 -13.61
C LYS A 48 4.81 -7.70 -12.59
N GLY A 49 4.84 -8.05 -11.31
CA GLY A 49 5.09 -7.08 -10.26
C GLY A 49 6.57 -6.73 -10.22
N LEU A 50 6.85 -5.52 -9.74
CA LEU A 50 8.21 -5.08 -9.46
C LEU A 50 8.32 -4.94 -7.95
N PRO A 51 9.14 -5.77 -7.28
CA PRO A 51 9.44 -5.57 -5.87
C PRO A 51 9.92 -4.13 -5.66
N ASP A 52 9.37 -3.45 -4.66
CA ASP A 52 9.80 -2.08 -4.35
C ASP A 52 11.21 -2.13 -3.74
N PRO A 53 12.21 -1.53 -4.40
CA PRO A 53 13.58 -1.50 -3.86
C PRO A 53 13.68 -0.78 -2.52
N ALA A 54 12.69 0.04 -2.16
CA ALA A 54 12.60 0.72 -0.88
C ALA A 54 12.16 -0.21 0.27
N LEU A 55 11.75 -1.46 0.02
CA LEU A 55 11.38 -2.40 1.10
C LEU A 55 12.62 -3.17 1.61
N GLN A 56 13.59 -2.44 2.14
CA GLN A 56 14.77 -3.00 2.81
C GLN A 56 14.48 -3.30 4.29
N GLU A 57 15.09 -4.35 4.85
CA GLU A 57 14.80 -4.85 6.22
C GLU A 57 14.85 -3.75 7.30
N ASN A 58 15.86 -2.88 7.26
CA ASN A 58 16.11 -1.85 8.26
C ASN A 58 15.08 -0.71 8.27
N ILE A 59 14.19 -0.65 7.28
CA ILE A 59 13.22 0.44 7.14
C ILE A 59 11.77 -0.05 7.15
N LEU A 60 11.53 -1.36 7.20
CA LEU A 60 10.19 -1.96 7.25
C LEU A 60 9.40 -1.47 8.47
N GLY A 61 10.01 -1.39 9.65
CA GLY A 61 9.36 -0.86 10.84
C GLY A 61 8.82 0.55 10.63
N ILE A 62 9.63 1.46 10.07
CA ILE A 62 9.22 2.84 9.78
C ILE A 62 8.13 2.87 8.70
N LEU A 63 8.33 2.17 7.57
CA LEU A 63 7.37 2.18 6.46
C LEU A 63 6.01 1.59 6.86
N SER A 64 6.00 0.58 7.74
CA SER A 64 4.79 -0.05 8.26
C SER A 64 3.89 0.90 9.05
N MET A 65 4.38 2.09 9.45
CA MET A 65 3.54 3.11 10.09
C MET A 65 2.64 3.84 9.08
N PHE A 66 2.99 3.80 7.80
CA PHE A 66 2.34 4.57 6.74
C PHE A 66 1.46 3.69 5.83
N PHE A 67 1.83 2.43 5.61
CA PHE A 67 1.08 1.52 4.76
C PHE A 67 1.40 0.04 5.01
N THR A 68 0.54 -0.84 4.51
CA THR A 68 0.75 -2.30 4.57
C THR A 68 1.93 -2.71 3.69
N ILE A 69 3.08 -2.99 4.33
CA ILE A 69 4.35 -3.31 3.64
C ILE A 69 4.38 -4.73 3.04
N PHE A 70 3.52 -5.64 3.49
CA PHE A 70 3.44 -7.01 3.01
C PHE A 70 2.08 -7.28 2.36
N MET A 71 2.08 -7.97 1.23
CA MET A 71 0.85 -8.55 0.70
C MET A 71 0.46 -9.76 1.55
N HIS A 72 -0.72 -9.74 2.19
CA HIS A 72 -1.21 -10.79 3.10
C HIS A 72 -0.94 -12.24 2.64
N PRO A 73 -1.25 -12.64 1.39
CA PRO A 73 -1.06 -14.02 0.94
C PRO A 73 0.41 -14.42 0.82
N THR A 74 1.36 -13.48 0.89
CA THR A 74 2.80 -13.76 0.79
C THR A 74 3.41 -14.11 2.14
N VAL A 75 2.78 -13.75 3.26
CA VAL A 75 3.43 -13.76 4.56
C VAL A 75 3.64 -15.17 5.10
N VAL A 76 4.82 -15.38 5.70
CA VAL A 76 5.13 -16.55 6.52
C VAL A 76 5.58 -16.05 7.90
N PHE A 77 5.00 -16.61 8.95
CA PHE A 77 5.33 -16.33 10.34
C PHE A 77 6.20 -17.46 10.92
N ASN A 78 7.16 -17.08 11.76
CA ASN A 78 7.93 -17.99 12.60
C ASN A 78 7.39 -17.93 14.04
N ARG A 79 6.64 -18.97 14.43
CA ARG A 79 6.01 -19.04 15.76
C ARG A 79 7.02 -19.11 16.90
N ASN A 80 8.24 -19.54 16.64
CA ASN A 80 9.27 -19.63 17.67
C ASN A 80 9.92 -18.26 17.98
N ALA A 81 9.78 -17.29 17.08
CA ALA A 81 10.34 -15.94 17.22
C ALA A 81 9.30 -14.89 17.62
N ILE A 82 8.01 -15.23 17.64
CA ILE A 82 6.91 -14.32 17.98
C ILE A 82 6.25 -14.80 19.27
N ASN A 83 6.04 -13.90 20.23
CA ASN A 83 5.26 -14.24 21.42
C ASN A 83 3.79 -14.48 21.03
N ASP A 84 3.18 -15.56 21.54
CA ASP A 84 1.80 -15.95 21.19
C ASP A 84 0.78 -14.80 21.40
N GLY A 85 1.00 -13.94 22.40
CA GLY A 85 0.15 -12.78 22.68
C GLY A 85 0.20 -11.64 21.65
N ASP A 86 1.17 -11.64 20.73
CA ASP A 86 1.32 -10.58 19.73
C ASP A 86 0.73 -10.98 18.36
N LEU A 87 0.48 -12.28 18.13
CA LEU A 87 -0.01 -12.82 16.86
C LEU A 87 -1.55 -12.91 16.85
N TYR A 88 -2.22 -11.76 16.83
CA TYR A 88 -3.68 -11.67 16.75
C TYR A 88 -4.13 -10.54 15.82
N TYR A 89 -5.30 -10.69 15.21
CA TYR A 89 -5.96 -9.62 14.47
C TYR A 89 -6.81 -8.80 15.44
N ASP A 90 -6.64 -7.48 15.42
CA ASP A 90 -7.48 -6.57 16.21
C ASP A 90 -8.74 -6.23 15.40
N GLU A 91 -9.88 -6.70 15.90
CA GLU A 91 -11.20 -6.55 15.25
C GLU A 91 -11.65 -5.09 15.12
N SER A 92 -11.03 -4.16 15.85
CA SER A 92 -11.29 -2.72 15.73
C SER A 92 -10.74 -2.09 14.44
N TYR A 93 -9.98 -2.85 13.65
CA TYR A 93 -9.44 -2.46 12.35
C TYR A 93 -10.04 -3.27 11.20
N THR A 94 -11.36 -3.31 11.13
CA THR A 94 -12.10 -4.04 10.10
C THR A 94 -11.60 -3.73 8.68
N HIS A 95 -11.38 -4.78 7.89
CA HIS A 95 -10.88 -4.76 6.51
C HIS A 95 -9.43 -4.32 6.31
N ALA A 96 -8.70 -4.00 7.38
CA ALA A 96 -7.26 -3.70 7.36
C ALA A 96 -6.55 -4.31 8.58
N GLU A 97 -7.03 -5.47 9.03
CA GLU A 97 -6.51 -6.17 10.22
C GLU A 97 -5.06 -6.61 10.00
N ASP A 98 -4.71 -6.95 8.76
CA ASP A 98 -3.35 -7.30 8.33
C ASP A 98 -2.38 -6.13 8.44
N PHE A 99 -2.83 -4.91 8.12
CA PHE A 99 -2.04 -3.69 8.25
C PHE A 99 -1.62 -3.47 9.70
N ASP A 100 -2.57 -3.49 10.64
CA ASP A 100 -2.27 -3.34 12.06
C ASP A 100 -1.33 -4.46 12.56
N LEU A 101 -1.61 -5.71 12.21
CA LEU A 101 -0.80 -6.85 12.62
C LEU A 101 0.65 -6.68 12.16
N PHE A 102 0.88 -6.40 10.87
CA PHE A 102 2.23 -6.27 10.35
C PHE A 102 2.97 -5.10 10.98
N ARG A 103 2.31 -3.96 11.14
CA ARG A 103 2.88 -2.80 11.82
C ARG A 103 3.34 -3.14 13.24
N ARG A 104 2.49 -3.79 14.05
CA ARG A 104 2.85 -4.20 15.42
C ARG A 104 4.00 -5.21 15.44
N LEU A 105 4.02 -6.14 14.49
CA LEU A 105 5.07 -7.14 14.44
C LEU A 105 6.40 -6.53 13.99
N THR A 106 6.42 -5.68 12.97
CA THR A 106 7.66 -5.06 12.48
C THR A 106 8.23 -3.99 13.41
N ASP A 107 7.41 -3.46 14.31
CA ASP A 107 7.86 -2.58 15.39
C ASP A 107 8.66 -3.34 16.48
N ARG A 108 8.33 -4.63 16.70
CA ARG A 108 8.86 -5.41 17.84
C ARG A 108 9.79 -6.54 17.44
N TYR A 109 9.70 -7.01 16.19
CA TYR A 109 10.38 -8.20 15.73
C TYR A 109 11.06 -8.02 14.38
N PRO A 110 12.17 -8.74 14.11
CA PRO A 110 12.84 -8.71 12.81
C PRO A 110 11.91 -9.21 11.70
N ALA A 111 11.83 -8.45 10.61
CA ALA A 111 11.02 -8.76 9.44
C ALA A 111 11.84 -8.59 8.15
N ALA A 112 11.48 -9.33 7.11
CA ALA A 112 12.18 -9.27 5.83
C ALA A 112 11.25 -9.35 4.62
N MET A 113 11.64 -8.68 3.54
CA MET A 113 10.99 -8.78 2.23
C MET A 113 11.91 -9.54 1.28
N ILE A 114 11.43 -10.65 0.70
CA ILE A 114 12.19 -11.37 -0.33
C ILE A 114 12.07 -10.61 -1.66
N PRO A 115 13.19 -10.27 -2.34
CA PRO A 115 13.19 -9.54 -3.60
C PRO A 115 12.84 -10.45 -4.81
N GLU A 116 11.89 -11.36 -4.64
CA GLU A 116 11.39 -12.28 -5.67
C GLU A 116 9.86 -12.28 -5.63
N ASN A 117 9.23 -12.40 -6.80
CA ASN A 117 7.80 -12.64 -6.87
C ASN A 117 7.53 -14.13 -6.62
N LEU A 118 6.75 -14.44 -5.58
CA LEU A 118 6.50 -15.83 -5.16
C LEU A 118 5.04 -16.28 -5.35
N ILE A 119 4.15 -15.35 -5.72
CA ILE A 119 2.72 -15.59 -5.88
C ILE A 119 2.21 -14.85 -7.11
N ALA A 120 1.30 -15.46 -7.85
CA ALA A 120 0.42 -14.77 -8.78
C ALA A 120 -0.88 -14.40 -8.04
N TYR A 121 -0.98 -13.14 -7.65
CA TYR A 121 -2.08 -12.54 -6.89
C TYR A 121 -3.27 -12.25 -7.81
N ARG A 122 -4.45 -12.78 -7.49
CA ARG A 122 -5.63 -12.63 -8.35
C ARG A 122 -6.28 -11.27 -8.17
N MET A 123 -6.51 -10.59 -9.30
CA MET A 123 -7.22 -9.32 -9.35
C MET A 123 -8.59 -9.51 -9.99
N HIS A 124 -9.66 -9.28 -9.24
CA HIS A 124 -11.03 -9.28 -9.74
C HIS A 124 -11.92 -8.28 -9.00
N GLY A 125 -13.08 -7.95 -9.61
CA GLY A 125 -14.00 -6.95 -9.08
C GLY A 125 -14.68 -7.34 -7.77
N ASP A 126 -14.80 -8.63 -7.48
CA ASP A 126 -15.46 -9.13 -6.26
C ASP A 126 -14.52 -9.29 -5.05
N SER A 127 -13.28 -8.80 -5.13
CA SER A 127 -12.35 -8.88 -4.00
C SER A 127 -12.85 -8.06 -2.81
N VAL A 128 -12.49 -8.47 -1.59
CA VAL A 128 -12.84 -7.77 -0.35
C VAL A 128 -12.42 -6.30 -0.42
N THR A 129 -11.21 -6.04 -0.91
CA THR A 129 -10.66 -4.70 -1.14
C THR A 129 -11.56 -3.84 -2.01
N ASN A 130 -12.16 -4.40 -3.07
CA ASN A 130 -13.00 -3.63 -3.97
C ASN A 130 -14.41 -3.41 -3.38
N ARG A 131 -14.96 -4.44 -2.71
CA ARG A 131 -16.27 -4.37 -2.06
C ARG A 131 -16.31 -3.41 -0.88
N HIS A 132 -15.27 -3.39 -0.07
CA HIS A 132 -15.17 -2.63 1.19
C HIS A 132 -14.18 -1.45 1.10
N LYS A 133 -13.89 -0.98 -0.12
CA LYS A 133 -12.85 0.02 -0.39
C LYS A 133 -12.92 1.25 0.50
N ARG A 134 -14.12 1.77 0.76
CA ARG A 134 -14.32 2.96 1.60
C ARG A 134 -14.01 2.69 3.07
N GLU A 135 -14.48 1.57 3.60
CA GLU A 135 -14.23 1.16 4.99
C GLU A 135 -12.75 0.87 5.21
N MET A 136 -12.13 0.08 4.32
CA MET A 136 -10.69 -0.20 4.35
C MET A 136 -9.85 1.09 4.34
N ARG A 137 -10.22 2.10 3.53
CA ARG A 137 -9.53 3.39 3.50
C ARG A 137 -9.65 4.16 4.80
N ARG A 138 -10.83 4.17 5.42
CA ARG A 138 -11.06 4.79 6.73
C ARG A 138 -10.21 4.11 7.80
N THR A 139 -10.21 2.77 7.80
CA THR A 139 -9.41 1.98 8.74
C THR A 139 -7.92 2.22 8.54
N HIS A 140 -7.44 2.26 7.29
CA HIS A 140 -6.05 2.59 6.97
C HIS A 140 -5.65 3.96 7.53
N LEU A 141 -6.44 5.01 7.25
CA LEU A 141 -6.16 6.35 7.76
C LEU A 141 -6.22 6.42 9.29
N LYS A 142 -7.13 5.66 9.92
CA LYS A 142 -7.19 5.52 11.37
C LYS A 142 -5.87 4.95 11.92
N ILE A 143 -5.39 3.82 11.38
CA ILE A 143 -4.13 3.19 11.81
C ILE A 143 -2.95 4.15 11.66
N VAL A 144 -2.82 4.80 10.49
CA VAL A 144 -1.73 5.76 10.22
C VAL A 144 -1.79 6.94 11.19
N ALA A 145 -2.97 7.52 11.40
CA ALA A 145 -3.17 8.65 12.28
C ALA A 145 -2.80 8.32 13.74
N GLU A 146 -3.32 7.21 14.27
CA GLU A 146 -3.08 6.76 15.65
C GLU A 146 -1.61 6.38 15.87
N THR A 147 -0.96 5.80 14.86
CA THR A 147 0.46 5.44 14.93
C THR A 147 1.35 6.67 14.96
N LEU A 148 1.16 7.61 14.02
CA LEU A 148 2.02 8.80 13.93
C LEU A 148 1.77 9.79 15.06
N GLU A 149 0.56 9.82 15.64
CA GLU A 149 0.26 10.57 16.86
C GLU A 149 1.02 9.98 18.06
N ARG A 150 1.06 8.65 18.20
CA ARG A 150 1.81 7.96 19.26
C ARG A 150 3.31 8.22 19.19
N GLU A 151 3.87 8.28 17.98
CA GLU A 151 5.28 8.61 17.75
C GLU A 151 5.59 10.11 17.90
N GLY A 152 4.59 10.97 18.19
CA GLY A 152 4.77 12.41 18.30
C GLY A 152 5.06 13.13 16.98
N LEU A 153 4.85 12.45 15.85
CA LEU A 153 5.13 12.94 14.50
C LEU A 153 3.96 13.67 13.85
N ALA A 154 2.76 13.53 14.39
CA ALA A 154 1.56 14.20 13.89
C ALA A 154 0.88 15.03 14.99
N PRO A 155 0.27 16.19 14.63
CA PRO A 155 -0.35 17.08 15.60
C PRO A 155 -1.69 16.58 16.15
N ASN A 156 -2.55 15.99 15.29
CA ASN A 156 -3.89 15.52 15.64
C ASN A 156 -4.34 14.42 14.67
N ALA A 157 -4.78 13.27 15.18
CA ALA A 157 -5.28 12.17 14.34
C ALA A 157 -6.57 12.50 13.56
N ARG A 158 -7.37 13.45 14.03
CA ARG A 158 -8.70 13.75 13.46
C ARG A 158 -8.66 14.22 12.02
N ASP A 159 -7.76 15.14 11.66
CA ASP A 159 -7.76 15.77 10.33
C ASP A 159 -7.46 14.77 9.22
N LEU A 160 -6.60 13.78 9.50
CA LEU A 160 -6.33 12.69 8.57
C LEU A 160 -7.49 11.69 8.48
N ARG A 161 -8.26 11.52 9.57
CA ARG A 161 -9.42 10.59 9.59
C ARG A 161 -10.64 11.17 8.88
N ASP A 162 -10.94 12.46 9.10
CA ASP A 162 -12.14 13.12 8.57
C ASP A 162 -12.22 13.05 7.03
N ILE A 163 -11.07 13.10 6.33
CA ILE A 163 -11.04 12.96 4.87
C ILE A 163 -11.43 11.55 4.39
N GLY A 164 -11.15 10.51 5.18
CA GLY A 164 -11.62 9.15 4.92
C GLY A 164 -13.14 9.01 5.05
N ASP A 165 -13.75 9.84 5.90
CA ASP A 165 -15.19 9.84 6.08
C ASP A 165 -15.91 10.53 4.92
N ALA A 166 -15.47 11.73 4.57
CA ALA A 166 -15.95 12.47 3.41
C ALA A 166 -14.87 13.43 2.87
N ALA A 167 -14.56 13.29 1.59
CA ALA A 167 -13.72 14.25 0.89
C ALA A 167 -14.56 15.48 0.48
N SER A 168 -14.21 16.61 1.07
CA SER A 168 -14.78 17.93 0.83
C SER A 168 -13.63 18.94 0.74
N MET A 169 -13.92 20.15 0.27
CA MET A 169 -12.88 21.20 0.20
C MET A 169 -12.21 21.44 1.56
N ASP A 170 -13.00 21.40 2.62
CA ASP A 170 -12.55 21.63 3.99
C ASP A 170 -11.71 20.46 4.53
N THR A 171 -12.17 19.21 4.39
CA THR A 171 -11.39 18.02 4.82
C THR A 171 -10.12 17.83 4.00
N VAL A 172 -10.15 18.14 2.69
CA VAL A 172 -8.96 18.14 1.83
C VAL A 172 -7.93 19.16 2.27
N ARG A 173 -8.38 20.38 2.62
CA ARG A 173 -7.51 21.42 3.16
C ARG A 173 -6.85 20.95 4.44
N ARG A 174 -7.62 20.48 5.43
CA ARG A 174 -7.07 20.02 6.71
C ARG A 174 -6.10 18.86 6.53
N ALA A 175 -6.42 17.88 5.67
CA ALA A 175 -5.50 16.79 5.36
C ALA A 175 -4.19 17.29 4.72
N ALA A 176 -4.25 18.29 3.82
CA ALA A 176 -3.06 18.90 3.25
C ALA A 176 -2.20 19.63 4.29
N ASP A 177 -2.80 20.38 5.21
CA ASP A 177 -2.07 21.04 6.31
C ASP A 177 -1.44 20.02 7.25
N TRP A 178 -2.19 18.98 7.59
CA TRP A 178 -1.70 17.89 8.42
C TRP A 178 -0.46 17.24 7.79
N MET A 179 -0.48 17.01 6.47
CA MET A 179 0.66 16.49 5.73
C MET A 179 1.87 17.44 5.75
N LEU A 180 1.66 18.75 5.64
CA LEU A 180 2.74 19.72 5.72
C LEU A 180 3.36 19.77 7.12
N ALA A 181 2.53 19.71 8.17
CA ALA A 181 2.99 19.63 9.55
C ALA A 181 3.78 18.35 9.84
N LEU A 182 3.35 17.21 9.29
CA LEU A 182 4.11 15.96 9.34
C LEU A 182 5.47 16.10 8.64
N GLN A 183 5.50 16.71 7.46
CA GLN A 183 6.75 16.94 6.72
C GLN A 183 7.73 17.84 7.49
N GLU A 184 7.22 18.89 8.13
CA GLU A 184 8.01 19.77 8.98
C GLU A 184 8.65 18.99 10.14
N ARG A 185 7.88 18.16 10.84
CA ARG A 185 8.39 17.32 11.93
C ARG A 185 9.42 16.30 11.45
N ILE A 186 9.18 15.65 10.32
CA ILE A 186 10.12 14.70 9.71
C ILE A 186 11.43 15.36 9.33
N SER A 187 11.40 16.63 8.89
CA SER A 187 12.62 17.36 8.54
C SER A 187 13.59 17.52 9.71
N GLY A 188 13.08 17.49 10.95
CA GLY A 188 13.87 17.52 12.18
C GLY A 188 14.44 16.18 12.63
N LEU A 189 14.06 15.05 12.00
CA LEU A 189 14.53 13.71 12.38
C LEU A 189 16.01 13.47 11.97
N PRO A 190 16.71 12.50 12.60
CA PRO A 190 18.08 12.13 12.23
C PRO A 190 18.22 11.76 10.74
N ALA A 191 19.36 12.09 10.14
CA ALA A 191 19.59 11.90 8.71
C ALA A 191 19.56 10.42 8.29
N GLU A 192 19.83 9.51 9.23
CA GLU A 192 19.86 8.07 9.04
C GLU A 192 18.46 7.48 8.83
N THR A 193 17.46 7.99 9.55
CA THR A 193 16.07 7.48 9.51
C THR A 193 15.15 8.33 8.66
N ARG A 194 15.44 9.63 8.51
CA ARG A 194 14.63 10.60 7.76
C ARG A 194 14.21 10.13 6.36
N PRO A 195 15.08 9.52 5.52
CA PRO A 195 14.67 9.07 4.18
C PRO A 195 13.52 8.05 4.21
N SER A 196 13.47 7.19 5.22
CA SER A 196 12.40 6.20 5.40
C SER A 196 11.07 6.86 5.74
N TYR A 197 11.10 7.88 6.62
CA TYR A 197 9.94 8.70 6.95
C TYR A 197 9.45 9.52 5.75
N GLU A 198 10.36 10.06 4.95
CA GLU A 198 10.03 10.77 3.71
C GLU A 198 9.38 9.84 2.68
N ALA A 199 9.90 8.62 2.52
CA ALA A 199 9.31 7.60 1.66
C ALA A 199 7.89 7.19 2.13
N GLY A 200 7.71 6.95 3.44
CA GLY A 200 6.40 6.68 4.02
C GLY A 200 5.40 7.82 3.84
N THR A 201 5.84 9.06 4.05
CA THR A 201 5.02 10.26 3.83
C THR A 201 4.64 10.44 2.37
N LEU A 202 5.54 10.12 1.45
CA LEU A 202 5.26 10.14 0.01
C LEU A 202 4.25 9.05 -0.37
N ASN A 203 4.32 7.88 0.25
CA ASN A 203 3.31 6.83 0.06
C ASN A 203 1.92 7.32 0.53
N LEU A 204 1.85 7.89 1.75
CA LEU A 204 0.61 8.48 2.28
C LEU A 204 0.07 9.61 1.39
N PHE A 205 0.94 10.43 0.80
CA PHE A 205 0.54 11.43 -0.19
C PHE A 205 -0.19 10.79 -1.38
N TYR A 206 0.37 9.74 -1.97
CA TYR A 206 -0.25 9.06 -3.10
C TYR A 206 -1.55 8.36 -2.71
N PHE A 207 -1.63 7.82 -1.49
CA PHE A 207 -2.86 7.26 -0.95
C PHE A 207 -3.97 8.32 -0.88
N LEU A 208 -3.69 9.49 -0.29
CA LEU A 208 -4.64 10.60 -0.19
C LEU A 208 -4.99 11.17 -1.57
N TYR A 209 -4.00 11.33 -2.47
CA TYR A 209 -4.23 11.75 -3.85
C TYR A 209 -5.20 10.82 -4.57
N GLN A 210 -5.03 9.51 -4.44
CA GLN A 210 -5.93 8.53 -5.05
C GLN A 210 -7.31 8.54 -4.38
N LEU A 211 -7.38 8.65 -3.04
CA LEU A 211 -8.64 8.75 -2.31
C LEU A 211 -9.47 9.94 -2.79
N ILE A 212 -8.86 11.13 -2.88
CA ILE A 212 -9.51 12.36 -3.36
C ILE A 212 -9.86 12.25 -4.84
N GLY A 213 -8.97 11.70 -5.67
CA GLY A 213 -9.18 11.55 -7.10
C GLY A 213 -10.37 10.64 -7.45
N ASP A 214 -10.62 9.62 -6.63
CA ASP A 214 -11.74 8.69 -6.82
C ASP A 214 -13.11 9.33 -6.60
N GLU A 215 -13.19 10.48 -5.93
CA GLU A 215 -14.43 11.25 -5.76
C GLU A 215 -14.89 11.93 -7.05
N MET A 216 -14.05 11.91 -8.10
CA MET A 216 -14.37 12.48 -9.41
C MET A 216 -14.74 13.97 -9.34
N GLN A 217 -14.14 14.70 -8.39
CA GLN A 217 -14.25 16.14 -8.23
C GLN A 217 -12.87 16.79 -8.44
N PRO A 218 -12.51 17.18 -9.69
CA PRO A 218 -11.17 17.68 -10.01
C PRO A 218 -10.69 18.86 -9.17
N LEU A 219 -11.63 19.69 -8.68
CA LEU A 219 -11.36 20.82 -7.80
C LEU A 219 -10.73 20.38 -6.47
N LEU A 220 -11.17 19.27 -5.88
CA LEU A 220 -10.61 18.74 -4.64
C LEU A 220 -9.16 18.30 -4.84
N THR A 221 -8.89 17.54 -5.91
CA THR A 221 -7.54 17.09 -6.25
C THR A 221 -6.63 18.28 -6.56
N HIS A 222 -7.15 19.29 -7.29
CA HIS A 222 -6.41 20.52 -7.57
C HIS A 222 -6.03 21.28 -6.30
N GLU A 223 -6.97 21.43 -5.35
CA GLU A 223 -6.71 22.07 -4.06
C GLU A 223 -5.61 21.34 -3.29
N PHE A 224 -5.74 20.01 -3.17
CA PHE A 224 -4.76 19.18 -2.47
C PHE A 224 -3.34 19.33 -3.03
N LEU A 225 -3.20 19.26 -4.36
CA LEU A 225 -1.90 19.39 -5.03
C LEU A 225 -1.30 20.79 -4.91
N THR A 226 -2.15 21.82 -4.99
CA THR A 226 -1.72 23.21 -4.86
C THR A 226 -1.23 23.48 -3.45
N ARG A 227 -1.99 23.06 -2.45
CA ARG A 227 -1.69 23.31 -1.04
C ARG A 227 -0.46 22.55 -0.56
N THR A 228 -0.29 21.30 -0.98
CA THR A 228 0.90 20.51 -0.67
C THR A 228 2.13 20.85 -1.52
N ALA A 229 1.96 21.69 -2.55
CA ALA A 229 2.96 22.02 -3.57
C ALA A 229 3.56 20.81 -4.31
N LYS A 230 2.77 19.73 -4.53
CA LYS A 230 3.24 18.45 -5.10
C LYS A 230 2.82 18.21 -6.56
N TRP A 231 2.63 19.27 -7.33
CA TRP A 231 2.29 19.17 -8.76
C TRP A 231 3.33 18.42 -9.60
N ASP A 232 4.59 18.45 -9.19
CA ASP A 232 5.72 17.76 -9.82
C ASP A 232 5.71 16.24 -9.59
N ARG A 233 5.03 15.78 -8.52
CA ARG A 233 4.93 14.36 -8.13
C ARG A 233 3.92 13.55 -8.91
N ILE A 234 2.99 14.21 -9.60
CA ILE A 234 2.02 13.52 -10.47
C ILE A 234 2.48 13.47 -11.93
N ARG A 235 1.92 12.55 -12.71
CA ARG A 235 2.28 12.35 -14.12
C ARG A 235 1.97 13.61 -14.93
N ARG A 236 2.85 13.97 -15.89
CA ARG A 236 2.72 15.18 -16.71
C ARG A 236 1.34 15.32 -17.37
N ARG A 237 0.77 14.22 -17.87
CA ARG A 237 -0.58 14.19 -18.49
C ARG A 237 -1.70 14.52 -17.50
N GLU A 238 -1.61 14.04 -16.26
CA GLU A 238 -2.59 14.31 -15.21
C GLU A 238 -2.55 15.79 -14.78
N ARG A 239 -1.35 16.40 -14.76
CA ARG A 239 -1.19 17.83 -14.45
C ARG A 239 -2.00 18.70 -15.40
N TYR A 240 -1.96 18.42 -16.71
CA TYR A 240 -2.70 19.20 -17.70
C TYR A 240 -4.21 19.07 -17.50
N ALA A 241 -4.70 17.85 -17.29
CA ALA A 241 -6.11 17.60 -17.03
C ALA A 241 -6.60 18.31 -15.76
N LEU A 242 -5.83 18.26 -14.67
CA LEU A 242 -6.21 18.84 -13.37
C LEU A 242 -6.08 20.37 -13.33
N ARG A 243 -5.06 20.95 -13.98
CA ARG A 243 -4.94 22.42 -14.10
C ARG A 243 -6.12 23.03 -14.86
N ALA A 244 -6.60 22.36 -15.90
CA ALA A 244 -7.82 22.76 -16.59
C ALA A 244 -9.07 22.50 -15.74
N GLY A 245 -9.03 21.52 -14.83
CA GLY A 245 -10.16 21.12 -13.97
C GLY A 245 -10.64 22.20 -13.01
N ALA A 246 -9.80 23.17 -12.65
CA ALA A 246 -10.22 24.32 -11.86
C ALA A 246 -11.20 25.25 -12.59
N TYR A 247 -11.08 25.34 -13.92
CA TYR A 247 -11.87 26.25 -14.76
C TYR A 247 -12.91 25.50 -15.61
N ALA A 248 -12.66 24.23 -15.91
CA ALA A 248 -13.47 23.42 -16.81
C ALA A 248 -13.56 21.94 -16.35
N PRO A 249 -14.28 21.65 -15.25
CA PRO A 249 -14.29 20.32 -14.62
C PRO A 249 -14.70 19.17 -15.55
N ARG A 250 -15.67 19.41 -16.44
CA ARG A 250 -16.15 18.37 -17.39
C ARG A 250 -15.06 17.91 -18.35
N PHE A 251 -14.24 18.83 -18.86
CA PHE A 251 -13.13 18.47 -19.76
C PHE A 251 -12.01 17.73 -19.01
N SER A 252 -11.76 18.10 -17.76
CA SER A 252 -10.83 17.39 -16.89
C SER A 252 -11.26 15.92 -16.71
N LEU A 253 -12.54 15.67 -16.43
CA LEU A 253 -13.07 14.31 -16.28
C LEU A 253 -12.95 13.48 -17.55
N VAL A 254 -13.24 14.06 -18.72
CA VAL A 254 -13.06 13.39 -20.02
C VAL A 254 -11.59 13.02 -20.23
N SER A 255 -10.67 13.95 -19.98
CA SER A 255 -9.22 13.71 -20.12
C SER A 255 -8.71 12.63 -19.15
N MET A 256 -9.17 12.64 -17.90
CA MET A 256 -8.84 11.60 -16.91
C MET A 256 -9.40 10.23 -17.29
N SER A 257 -10.60 10.18 -17.88
CA SER A 257 -11.20 8.93 -18.39
C SER A 257 -10.39 8.34 -19.54
N ALA A 258 -10.02 9.17 -20.52
CA ALA A 258 -9.15 8.75 -21.63
C ALA A 258 -7.79 8.24 -21.12
N THR A 259 -7.22 8.92 -20.12
CA THR A 259 -5.96 8.48 -19.49
C THR A 259 -6.09 7.09 -18.86
N ARG A 260 -7.20 6.79 -18.18
CA ARG A 260 -7.45 5.46 -17.61
C ARG A 260 -7.53 4.36 -18.66
N GLN A 261 -8.13 4.63 -19.82
CA GLN A 261 -8.18 3.68 -20.93
C GLN A 261 -6.79 3.40 -21.51
N VAL A 262 -5.97 4.44 -21.67
CA VAL A 262 -4.57 4.31 -22.12
C VAL A 262 -3.75 3.48 -21.12
N ASP A 263 -3.93 3.71 -19.81
CA ASP A 263 -3.26 2.93 -18.76
C ASP A 263 -3.72 1.45 -18.75
N ALA A 264 -4.99 1.18 -19.03
CA ALA A 264 -5.49 -0.19 -19.19
C ALA A 264 -4.86 -0.89 -20.40
N LEU A 265 -4.75 -0.19 -21.53
CA LEU A 265 -4.08 -0.70 -22.73
C LEU A 265 -2.60 -0.95 -22.48
N SER A 266 -1.90 -0.02 -21.81
CA SER A 266 -0.49 -0.18 -21.46
C SER A 266 -0.25 -1.40 -20.57
N ARG A 267 -1.11 -1.62 -19.55
CA ARG A 267 -1.05 -2.82 -18.71
C ARG A 267 -1.30 -4.09 -19.51
N TYR A 268 -2.26 -4.07 -20.43
CA TYR A 268 -2.51 -5.21 -21.32
C TYR A 268 -1.29 -5.53 -22.17
N LEU A 269 -0.64 -4.52 -22.77
CA LEU A 269 0.57 -4.71 -23.58
C LEU A 269 1.78 -5.22 -22.78
N GLN A 270 1.87 -4.88 -21.49
CA GLN A 270 2.92 -5.37 -20.58
C GLN A 270 2.64 -6.78 -20.03
N SER A 271 1.40 -7.26 -20.16
CA SER A 271 1.00 -8.56 -19.63
C SER A 271 1.32 -9.69 -20.60
N VAL A 272 1.52 -10.90 -20.06
CA VAL A 272 1.72 -12.14 -20.82
C VAL A 272 0.59 -13.14 -20.54
N PRO A 273 0.29 -14.09 -21.44
CA PRO A 273 -0.67 -15.15 -21.15
C PRO A 273 -0.27 -15.93 -19.89
N ALA A 274 -1.20 -16.16 -18.97
CA ALA A 274 -0.92 -16.84 -17.70
C ALA A 274 -0.38 -18.26 -17.91
N ALA A 275 -0.86 -18.96 -18.93
CA ALA A 275 -0.39 -20.30 -19.33
C ALA A 275 1.09 -20.36 -19.76
N ALA A 276 1.72 -19.21 -20.06
CA ALA A 276 3.14 -19.15 -20.40
C ALA A 276 4.06 -18.97 -19.18
N VAL A 277 3.51 -18.60 -18.02
CA VAL A 277 4.26 -18.28 -16.79
C VAL A 277 3.94 -19.26 -15.68
N LEU A 278 2.65 -19.50 -15.45
CA LEU A 278 2.22 -20.54 -14.55
C LEU A 278 2.62 -21.86 -15.19
N PRO A 279 3.22 -22.79 -14.43
CA PRO A 279 3.40 -24.15 -14.92
C PRO A 279 2.06 -24.62 -15.49
N SER A 280 2.09 -25.50 -16.49
CA SER A 280 0.95 -26.36 -16.78
C SER A 280 0.75 -27.28 -15.56
N LEU A 281 0.29 -26.70 -14.45
CA LEU A 281 -0.28 -27.41 -13.33
C LEU A 281 -1.38 -28.21 -14.00
N GLY A 282 -1.22 -29.53 -14.02
CA GLY A 282 -2.13 -30.48 -14.65
C GLY A 282 -3.48 -30.50 -13.96
N LEU A 283 -4.15 -29.35 -13.92
CA LEU A 283 -5.56 -29.18 -13.65
C LEU A 283 -6.28 -29.65 -14.91
N ARG A 284 -6.40 -30.97 -15.03
CA ARG A 284 -7.53 -31.58 -15.72
C ARG A 284 -8.76 -31.43 -14.84
#